data_AF-A0A821N111-F1
#
_entry.id   AF-A0A821N111-F1
#
_cell.length_a   1.000
_cell.length_b   1.000
_cell.length_c   1.000
_cell.angle_alpha   90.00
_cell.angle_beta   90.00
_cell.angle_gamma   90.00
#
_symmetry.space_group_name_H-M   'P 1'
#
loop_
_entity.id
_entity.type
_entity.pdbx_description
1 polymer ?
#
loop_
_entity_poly.entity_id
_entity_poly.type
_entity_poly.pdbx_seq_one_letter_code
_entity_poly.pdbx_strand_id
1 'polypeptide(L)'
;MGSAYSRTALRTRIHALIFNQGLPSIFPTLNPADIHSPVALYFAGVQLNLDKIQNEQLMDTYRRAEIVASHPVATAKFFHVLISNILDTMIMGGFNVGNIL
;
A
#
# COMPACT_ATOMS: atom_id res chain seq x y z
N MET A 1 27.87 -15.91 -1.10
CA MET A 1 26.81 -15.39 -0.22
C MET A 1 25.47 -15.71 -0.87
N GLY A 2 24.88 -16.89 -0.64
CA GLY A 2 23.68 -17.29 -1.39
C GLY A 2 23.28 -18.76 -1.34
N SER A 3 24.11 -19.63 -0.74
CA SER A 3 23.72 -21.03 -0.52
C SER A 3 22.53 -21.12 0.44
N ALA A 4 21.70 -22.15 0.28
CA ALA A 4 20.53 -22.39 1.15
C ALA A 4 20.92 -22.41 2.63
N TYR A 5 22.06 -23.02 2.96
CA TYR A 5 22.63 -23.05 4.31
C TYR A 5 22.88 -21.65 4.88
N SER A 6 23.51 -20.76 4.11
CA SER A 6 23.81 -19.39 4.54
C SER A 6 22.55 -18.59 4.83
N ARG A 7 21.49 -18.78 4.02
CA ARG A 7 20.17 -18.15 4.25
C ARG A 7 19.49 -18.67 5.51
N THR A 8 19.53 -19.98 5.75
CA THR A 8 18.98 -20.59 6.97
C THR A 8 19.71 -20.11 8.21
N ALA A 9 21.05 -20.08 8.18
CA ALA A 9 21.86 -19.60 9.30
C ALA A 9 21.56 -18.14 9.66
N LEU A 10 21.41 -17.26 8.66
CA LEU A 10 21.03 -15.85 8.88
C LEU A 10 19.61 -15.74 9.47
N ARG A 11 18.65 -16.53 8.97
CA ARG A 11 17.28 -16.55 9.49
C ARG A 11 17.23 -16.99 10.96
N THR A 12 17.93 -18.08 11.30
CA THR A 12 18.03 -18.54 12.70
C THR A 12 18.62 -17.46 13.61
N ARG A 13 19.62 -16.73 13.12
CA ARG A 13 20.24 -15.64 13.88
C ARG A 13 19.28 -14.46 14.10
N ILE A 14 18.49 -14.10 13.10
CA ILE A 14 17.43 -13.09 13.23
C ILE A 14 16.39 -13.55 14.28
N HIS A 15 15.94 -14.80 14.24
CA HIS A 15 14.99 -15.33 15.24
C HIS A 15 15.57 -15.32 16.66
N ALA A 16 16.83 -15.73 16.83
CA ALA A 16 17.50 -15.69 18.13
C ALA A 16 17.62 -14.26 18.67
N LEU A 17 17.91 -13.28 17.80
CA LEU A 17 17.93 -11.87 18.17
C LEU A 17 16.54 -11.36 18.56
N ILE A 18 15.50 -11.73 17.82
CA ILE A 18 14.11 -11.36 18.16
C ILE A 18 13.73 -11.90 19.55
N PHE A 19 14.10 -13.15 19.84
CA PHE A 19 13.84 -13.76 21.14
C PHE A 19 14.59 -13.04 22.28
N ASN A 20 15.86 -12.69 22.06
CA ASN A 20 16.71 -12.12 23.11
C ASN A 20 16.55 -10.59 23.29
N GLN A 21 16.26 -9.86 22.20
CA GLN A 21 16.27 -8.38 22.16
C GLN A 21 14.89 -7.79 21.83
N GLY A 22 13.88 -8.61 21.59
CA GLY A 22 12.56 -8.19 21.14
C GLY A 22 12.48 -8.00 19.61
N LEU A 23 11.28 -7.72 19.13
CA LEU A 23 11.04 -7.48 17.69
C LEU A 23 11.81 -6.24 17.23
N PRO A 24 12.51 -6.29 16.07
CA PRO A 24 13.11 -5.10 15.49
C PRO A 24 12.02 -4.08 15.19
N SER A 25 12.26 -2.82 15.54
CA SER A 25 11.40 -1.73 15.11
C SER A 25 11.50 -1.59 13.58
N ILE A 26 10.39 -1.82 12.89
CA ILE A 26 10.29 -1.66 11.44
C ILE A 26 9.72 -0.27 11.17
N PHE A 27 10.39 0.51 10.33
CA PHE A 27 9.94 1.84 9.88
C PHE A 27 9.64 1.80 8.38
N PRO A 28 8.45 1.31 7.95
CA PRO A 28 8.10 1.27 6.54
C PRO A 28 7.69 2.66 6.04
N THR A 29 8.23 3.07 4.90
CA THR A 29 7.76 4.28 4.20
C THR A 29 6.75 3.88 3.13
N LEU A 30 5.51 4.38 3.25
CA LEU A 30 4.46 4.19 2.25
C LEU A 30 4.33 5.47 1.41
N ASN A 31 4.67 5.40 0.13
CA ASN A 31 4.54 6.52 -0.82
C ASN A 31 3.67 6.10 -2.03
N PRO A 32 2.34 6.11 -1.88
CA PRO A 32 1.43 5.72 -2.96
C PRO A 32 1.43 6.76 -4.08
N ALA A 33 1.63 6.30 -5.32
CA ALA A 33 1.54 7.15 -6.50
C ALA A 33 0.08 7.33 -6.93
N ASP A 34 -0.44 8.54 -6.78
CA ASP A 34 -1.79 8.95 -7.18
C ASP A 34 -2.00 8.95 -8.70
N ILE A 35 -0.98 9.32 -9.48
CA ILE A 35 -1.03 9.34 -10.96
C ILE A 35 -1.34 7.98 -11.60
N HIS A 36 -1.09 6.89 -10.89
CA HIS A 36 -1.32 5.52 -11.35
C HIS A 36 -2.60 4.92 -10.75
N SER A 37 -3.28 5.65 -9.87
CA SER A 37 -4.44 5.16 -9.14
C SER A 37 -5.75 5.58 -9.83
N PRO A 38 -6.57 4.63 -10.30
CA PRO A 38 -7.93 4.91 -10.79
C PRO A 38 -8.80 5.57 -9.71
N VAL A 39 -8.55 5.26 -8.44
CA VAL A 39 -9.27 5.84 -7.29
C VAL A 39 -8.97 7.35 -7.16
N ALA A 40 -7.73 7.77 -7.40
CA ALA A 40 -7.38 9.19 -7.40
C ALA A 40 -8.10 9.95 -8.53
N LEU A 41 -8.16 9.36 -9.73
CA LEU A 41 -8.90 9.93 -10.86
C LEU A 41 -10.42 9.96 -10.62
N TYR A 42 -10.96 8.92 -9.99
CA TYR A 42 -12.38 8.88 -9.59
C TYR A 42 -12.71 10.04 -8.64
N PHE A 43 -11.87 10.30 -7.63
CA PHE A 43 -12.07 11.45 -6.74
C PHE A 43 -11.89 12.79 -7.45
N ALA A 44 -11.12 12.86 -8.53
CA ALA A 44 -11.00 14.03 -9.39
C ALA A 44 -12.22 14.21 -10.33
N GLY A 45 -13.23 13.34 -10.24
CA GLY A 45 -14.46 13.42 -11.03
C GLY A 45 -14.36 12.81 -12.43
N VAL A 46 -13.29 12.05 -12.72
CA VAL A 46 -13.19 11.30 -13.96
C VAL A 46 -14.22 10.17 -13.94
N GLN A 47 -15.06 10.11 -14.97
CA GLN A 47 -16.01 9.01 -15.15
C GLN A 47 -15.25 7.73 -15.48
N LEU A 48 -15.13 6.86 -14.49
CA LEU A 48 -14.44 5.58 -14.57
C LEU A 48 -15.35 4.50 -14.01
N ASN A 49 -15.39 3.33 -14.65
CA ASN A 49 -16.03 2.17 -14.06
C ASN A 49 -15.01 1.41 -13.21
N LEU A 50 -15.07 1.62 -11.89
CA LEU A 50 -14.15 1.00 -10.93
C LEU A 50 -14.22 -0.54 -10.94
N ASP A 51 -15.33 -1.14 -11.40
CA ASP A 51 -15.49 -2.59 -11.52
C ASP A 51 -14.88 -3.16 -12.82
N LYS A 52 -14.60 -2.31 -13.82
CA LYS A 52 -14.13 -2.72 -15.15
C LYS A 52 -12.80 -2.08 -15.57
N ILE A 53 -12.01 -1.61 -14.61
CA ILE A 53 -10.75 -0.88 -14.81
C ILE A 53 -9.79 -1.61 -15.78
N GLN A 54 -9.74 -2.95 -15.76
CA GLN A 54 -8.81 -3.71 -16.61
C GLN A 54 -9.13 -3.61 -18.11
N ASN A 55 -10.37 -3.28 -18.47
CA ASN A 55 -10.81 -3.10 -19.86
C ASN A 55 -10.77 -1.63 -20.31
N GLU A 56 -10.64 -0.70 -19.37
CA GLU A 56 -10.52 0.73 -19.67
C GLU A 56 -9.04 1.07 -19.83
N GLN A 57 -8.64 1.37 -21.06
CA GLN A 57 -7.33 1.99 -21.27
C GLN A 57 -7.36 3.36 -20.61
N LEU A 58 -6.74 3.46 -19.43
CA LEU A 58 -6.59 4.72 -18.74
C LEU A 58 -5.93 5.74 -19.68
N MET A 59 -6.30 7.01 -19.52
CA MET A 59 -5.68 8.13 -20.24
C MET A 59 -4.15 8.08 -20.15
N ASP A 60 -3.49 8.76 -21.09
CA ASP A 60 -2.04 8.90 -21.07
C ASP A 60 -1.53 9.40 -19.70
N THR A 61 -0.31 8.98 -19.35
CA THR A 61 0.31 9.30 -18.06
C THR A 61 0.41 10.81 -17.83
N TYR A 62 0.71 11.58 -18.88
CA TYR A 62 0.79 13.03 -18.76
C TYR A 62 -0.57 13.65 -18.43
N ARG A 63 -1.64 13.18 -19.11
CA ARG A 63 -3.00 13.66 -18.85
C ARG A 63 -3.48 13.32 -17.44
N ARG A 64 -3.12 12.14 -16.92
CA ARG A 64 -3.41 11.77 -15.53
C ARG A 64 -2.69 12.68 -14.54
N ALA A 65 -1.41 12.97 -14.78
CA ALA A 65 -0.65 13.89 -13.94
C ALA A 65 -1.25 15.30 -13.93
N GLU A 66 -1.71 15.80 -15.07
CA GLU A 66 -2.40 17.09 -15.19
C GLU A 66 -3.72 17.13 -14.40
N ILE A 67 -4.53 16.06 -14.48
CA ILE A 67 -5.79 15.95 -13.72
C ILE A 67 -5.51 15.92 -12.22
N VAL A 68 -4.54 15.13 -11.78
CA VAL A 68 -4.15 15.03 -10.37
C VAL A 68 -3.65 16.38 -9.85
N ALA A 69 -2.76 17.04 -10.61
CA ALA A 69 -2.22 18.35 -10.23
C ALA A 69 -3.31 19.45 -10.15
N SER A 70 -4.34 19.37 -10.99
CA SER A 70 -5.47 20.30 -10.98
C SER A 70 -6.49 20.03 -9.86
N HIS A 71 -6.47 18.85 -9.23
CA HIS A 71 -7.44 18.44 -8.21
C HIS A 71 -6.76 18.03 -6.89
N PRO A 72 -6.10 18.95 -6.17
CA PRO A 72 -5.33 18.62 -4.96
C PRO A 72 -6.17 18.00 -3.84
N VAL A 73 -7.46 18.37 -3.76
CA VAL A 73 -8.40 17.77 -2.79
C VAL A 73 -8.68 16.30 -3.12
N ALA A 74 -8.73 15.92 -4.40
CA ALA A 74 -8.90 14.54 -4.81
C ALA A 74 -7.69 13.69 -4.40
N THR A 75 -6.48 14.21 -4.60
CA THR A 75 -5.23 13.58 -4.14
C THR A 75 -5.22 13.39 -2.63
N ALA A 76 -5.60 14.41 -1.86
CA ALA A 76 -5.66 14.31 -0.40
C ALA A 76 -6.67 13.25 0.07
N LYS A 77 -7.85 13.18 -0.56
CA LYS A 77 -8.85 12.15 -0.27
C LYS A 77 -8.34 10.75 -0.62
N PHE A 78 -7.71 10.59 -1.77
CA PHE A 78 -7.09 9.33 -2.17
C PHE A 78 -6.05 8.87 -1.14
N PHE A 79 -5.13 9.76 -0.76
CA PHE A 79 -4.09 9.45 0.20
C PHE A 79 -4.70 9.04 1.55
N HIS A 80 -5.65 9.82 2.06
CA HIS A 80 -6.31 9.53 3.33
C HIS A 80 -7.02 8.17 3.32
N VAL A 81 -7.80 7.88 2.27
CA VAL A 81 -8.53 6.60 2.15
C VAL A 81 -7.56 5.43 2.05
N LEU A 82 -6.51 5.55 1.22
CA LEU A 82 -5.56 4.47 1.03
C LEU A 82 -4.76 4.17 2.30
N ILE A 83 -4.25 5.21 2.98
CA ILE A 83 -3.52 5.01 4.24
C ILE A 83 -4.44 4.46 5.32
N SER A 84 -5.65 5.00 5.49
CA SER A 84 -6.61 4.49 6.49
C SER A 84 -6.92 3.02 6.24
N ASN A 85 -7.19 2.62 4.99
CA ASN A 85 -7.42 1.22 4.65
C ASN A 85 -6.20 0.32 4.89
N ILE A 86 -4.98 0.77 4.57
CA ILE A 86 -3.76 0.00 4.86
C ILE A 86 -3.61 -0.20 6.38
N LEU A 87 -3.80 0.86 7.15
CA LEU A 87 -3.73 0.80 8.61
C LEU A 87 -4.82 -0.11 9.18
N ASP A 88 -6.06 0.04 8.75
CA ASP A 88 -7.21 -0.70 9.28
C ASP A 88 -7.21 -2.18 8.88
N THR A 89 -6.82 -2.50 7.65
CA THR A 89 -6.93 -3.88 7.13
C THR A 89 -5.63 -4.66 7.28
N MET A 90 -4.49 -4.08 6.90
CA MET A 90 -3.21 -4.81 6.85
C MET A 90 -2.49 -4.78 8.19
N ILE A 91 -2.55 -3.66 8.91
CA ILE A 91 -1.86 -3.51 10.19
C ILE A 91 -2.77 -3.90 11.35
N MET A 92 -3.87 -3.17 11.55
CA MET A 92 -4.80 -3.38 12.67
C MET A 92 -5.73 -4.57 12.44
N GLY A 93 -6.15 -4.84 11.20
CA GLY A 93 -7.10 -5.91 10.86
C GLY A 93 -6.57 -7.31 11.18
N GLY A 94 -5.25 -7.51 11.13
CA GLY A 94 -4.60 -8.75 11.56
C GLY A 94 -4.74 -9.04 13.06
N PHE A 95 -5.05 -8.03 13.89
CA PHE A 95 -5.26 -8.21 15.32
C PHE A 95 -6.70 -8.60 15.68
N ASN A 96 -7.68 -8.35 14.79
CA ASN A 96 -9.10 -8.60 15.04
C ASN A 96 -9.59 -10.00 14.62
N VAL A 97 -8.68 -10.91 14.22
CA VAL A 97 -9.01 -12.33 13.91
C VAL A 97 -9.12 -13.18 15.19
N GLY A 98 -9.26 -12.54 16.37
CA GLY A 98 -9.46 -13.21 17.66
C GLY A 98 -10.89 -13.14 18.21
N ASN A 99 -11.86 -12.58 17.47
CA ASN A 99 -13.22 -12.39 17.99
C ASN A 99 -14.32 -12.67 16.96
N ILE A 100 -14.12 -13.71 16.14
CA ILE A 100 -15.21 -14.34 15.38
C ILE A 100 -15.16 -15.84 15.71
N LEU A 101 -16.07 -16.22 16.62
CA LEU A 101 -16.38 -17.55 17.19
C LEU A 101 -15.47 -18.04 18.32
#